data_AF-A0A1I4W4P6-F1
#
_entry.id   AF-A0A1I4W4P6-F1
#
_cell.length_a   1.000
_cell.length_b   1.000
_cell.length_c   1.000
_cell.angle_alpha   90.00
_cell.angle_beta   90.00
_cell.angle_gamma   90.00
#
_symmetry.space_group_name_H-M   'P 1'
#
loop_
_entity.id
_entity.type
_entity.pdbx_description
1 polymer ?
#
loop_
_entity_poly.entity_id
_entity_poly.type
_entity_poly.pdbx_seq_one_letter_code
_entity_poly.pdbx_strand_id
1 'polypeptide(L)' 'MIIKIKLISLSRKYNTMNKGTVKFFNDEKGYGFIKDDETGSEYFVHVSGLADKVEQNDKVSFDLEQGKKGVNAVNVKVI' A
#
# COMPACT_ATOMS: atom_id res chain seq x y z
N MET A 1 43.05 -6.72 1.05
CA MET A 1 42.95 -8.03 1.73
C MET A 1 42.13 -7.83 3.01
N ILE A 2 40.86 -8.21 2.91
CA ILE A 2 39.95 -8.73 3.94
C ILE A 2 39.61 -7.98 5.27
N ILE A 3 38.40 -7.40 5.25
CA ILE A 3 37.26 -7.51 6.20
C ILE A 3 37.43 -7.02 7.65
N LYS A 4 36.55 -6.05 8.04
CA LYS A 4 35.53 -6.14 9.12
C LYS A 4 35.28 -4.79 9.80
N ILE A 5 34.41 -3.97 9.21
CA ILE A 5 33.42 -3.26 10.02
C ILE A 5 32.07 -3.66 9.46
N LYS A 6 31.58 -4.73 10.07
CA LYS A 6 30.23 -5.23 9.97
C LYS A 6 29.35 -4.08 10.49
N LEU A 7 28.82 -3.22 9.61
CA LEU A 7 27.65 -2.41 9.95
C LEU A 7 26.48 -3.38 10.05
N ILE A 8 26.43 -4.00 11.22
CA ILE A 8 25.37 -4.84 11.70
C ILE A 8 24.22 -3.89 11.99
N SER A 9 23.20 -4.01 11.15
CA SER A 9 21.80 -4.04 11.59
C SER A 9 21.06 -2.72 11.75
N LEU A 10 19.81 -2.82 11.26
CA LEU A 10 18.62 -2.03 11.53
C LEU A 10 18.42 -0.71 10.77
N SER A 11 17.18 -0.57 10.28
CA SER A 11 16.55 0.63 9.72
C SER A 11 16.88 0.99 8.27
N ARG A 12 16.51 0.10 7.34
CA ARG A 12 15.81 0.55 6.11
C ARG A 12 14.97 -0.56 5.45
N LYS A 13 14.35 -1.42 6.26
CA LYS A 13 13.02 -1.95 5.92
C LYS A 13 12.00 -1.11 6.69
N TYR A 14 11.99 0.21 6.45
CA TYR A 14 10.69 0.85 6.43
C TYR A 14 10.07 0.28 5.16
N ASN A 15 9.21 -0.74 5.28
CA ASN A 15 8.08 -0.80 4.35
C ASN A 15 7.46 0.58 4.52
N THR A 16 7.76 1.49 3.60
CA THR A 16 7.12 2.78 3.56
C THR A 16 5.68 2.43 3.23
N MET A 17 4.88 2.12 4.25
CA MET A 17 3.47 1.87 4.04
C MET A 17 2.93 3.17 3.48
N ASN A 18 2.62 3.15 2.20
CA ASN A 18 2.05 4.28 1.50
C ASN A 18 0.77 4.68 2.22
N LYS A 19 0.53 5.98 2.30
CA LYS A 19 -0.69 6.52 2.89
C LYS A 19 -1.51 7.16 1.78
N GLY A 20 -2.80 6.94 1.86
CA GLY A 20 -3.71 7.54 0.91
C GLY A 20 -5.12 7.54 1.43
N THR A 21 -5.99 8.03 0.56
CA THR A 21 -7.42 8.12 0.82
C THR A 21 -8.15 7.25 -0.18
N VAL A 22 -9.07 6.43 0.31
CA VAL A 22 -9.91 5.59 -0.56
C VAL A 22 -10.82 6.52 -1.36
N LYS A 23 -10.59 6.61 -2.67
CA LYS A 23 -11.43 7.45 -3.53
C LYS A 23 -12.77 6.80 -3.81
N PHE A 24 -12.74 5.49 -4.03
CA PHE A 24 -13.92 4.68 -4.32
C PHE A 24 -13.61 3.22 -4.00
N PHE A 25 -14.51 2.55 -3.28
CA PHE A 25 -14.47 1.11 -3.10
C PHE A 25 -15.87 0.54 -3.32
N ASN A 26 -15.96 -0.52 -4.11
CA ASN A 26 -17.22 -1.22 -4.35
C ASN A 26 -17.11 -2.62 -3.75
N ASP A 27 -17.78 -2.82 -2.62
CA ASP A 27 -17.79 -4.11 -1.89
C ASP A 27 -18.50 -5.21 -2.70
N GLU A 28 -19.59 -4.88 -3.42
CA GLU A 28 -20.31 -5.84 -4.27
C GLU A 28 -19.45 -6.38 -5.42
N LYS A 29 -18.62 -5.53 -6.02
CA LYS A 29 -17.71 -5.92 -7.12
C LYS A 29 -16.32 -6.34 -6.63
N GLY A 30 -15.95 -6.06 -5.38
CA GLY A 30 -14.67 -6.42 -4.79
C GLY A 30 -13.45 -5.66 -5.32
N TYR A 31 -13.61 -4.43 -5.80
CA TYR A 31 -12.49 -3.60 -6.25
C TYR A 31 -12.68 -2.13 -5.90
N GLY A 32 -11.57 -1.38 -5.92
CA GLY A 32 -11.59 0.06 -5.70
C GLY A 32 -10.32 0.75 -6.17
N PHE A 33 -10.23 2.03 -5.80
CA PHE A 33 -9.10 2.90 -6.09
C PHE A 33 -8.73 3.70 -4.85
N ILE A 34 -7.44 3.72 -4.56
CA ILE A 34 -6.85 4.49 -3.47
C ILE A 34 -6.02 5.61 -4.09
N LYS A 35 -6.26 6.83 -3.65
CA LYS A 35 -5.46 7.98 -4.04
C LYS A 35 -4.35 8.17 -3.01
N ASP A 36 -3.12 8.07 -3.45
CA ASP A 36 -1.93 8.30 -2.62
C ASP A 36 -1.78 9.80 -2.30
N ASP A 37 -1.47 10.10 -1.04
CA ASP A 37 -1.41 11.48 -0.55
C ASP A 37 -0.11 12.19 -0.96
N GLU A 38 0.98 11.43 -1.14
CA GLU A 38 2.31 11.97 -1.48
C GLU A 38 2.45 12.25 -2.98
N THR A 39 2.00 11.30 -3.80
CA THR A 39 2.15 11.35 -5.26
C THR A 39 0.89 11.85 -5.95
N GLY A 40 -0.26 11.84 -5.27
CA GLY A 40 -1.56 12.12 -5.87
C GLY A 40 -2.04 11.07 -6.88
N SER A 41 -1.29 9.97 -7.04
CA SER A 41 -1.58 8.91 -8.00
C SER A 41 -2.68 7.99 -7.51
N GLU A 42 -3.42 7.40 -8.45
CA GLU A 42 -4.50 6.47 -8.17
C GLU A 42 -4.02 5.04 -8.35
N TYR A 43 -4.09 4.25 -7.29
CA TYR A 43 -3.68 2.85 -7.26
C TYR A 43 -4.90 1.95 -7.20
N PHE A 44 -4.86 0.88 -7.99
CA PHE A 44 -5.92 -0.13 -8.03
C PHE A 44 -5.82 -1.03 -6.80
N VAL A 45 -6.95 -1.24 -6.10
CA VAL A 45 -7.05 -2.18 -4.98
C VAL A 45 -8.09 -3.25 -5.30
N HIS A 46 -7.77 -4.50 -4.98
CA HIS A 46 -8.70 -5.63 -5.02
C HIS A 46 -9.09 -6.03 -3.59
N VAL A 47 -10.29 -6.60 -3.42
CA VAL A 47 -10.77 -7.09 -2.12
C VAL A 47 -9.80 -8.11 -1.48
N SER A 48 -9.07 -8.88 -2.29
CA SER A 48 -8.03 -9.80 -1.80
C SER A 48 -6.83 -9.11 -1.14
N GLY A 49 -6.61 -7.83 -1.42
CA GLY A 49 -5.54 -7.01 -0.86
C GLY A 49 -5.99 -6.18 0.35
N LEU A 50 -7.27 -6.20 0.71
CA LEU A 50 -7.79 -5.53 1.89
C LEU A 50 -7.51 -6.40 3.12
N ALA A 51 -6.83 -5.82 4.11
CA ALA A 51 -6.65 -6.46 5.42
C ALA A 51 -7.80 -6.10 6.37
N ASP A 52 -8.33 -4.89 6.24
CA ASP A 52 -9.49 -4.39 6.98
C ASP A 52 -10.57 -3.89 6.03
N LYS A 53 -11.80 -3.76 6.53
CA LYS A 53 -12.88 -3.11 5.77
C LYS A 53 -12.56 -1.63 5.60
N VAL A 54 -12.66 -1.15 4.36
CA VAL A 54 -12.38 0.26 4.03
C VAL A 54 -13.62 0.90 3.41
N GLU A 55 -13.90 2.14 3.78
CA GLU A 55 -15.01 2.91 3.23
C GLU A 55 -14.52 4.03 2.30
N GLN A 56 -15.45 4.66 1.57
CA GLN A 56 -15.11 5.79 0.72
C GLN A 56 -14.67 6.99 1.59
N ASN A 57 -13.60 7.67 1.18
CA ASN A 57 -12.94 8.78 1.86
C ASN A 57 -12.17 8.41 3.13
N ASP A 58 -12.04 7.11 3.45
CA ASP A 58 -11.23 6.69 4.59
C ASP A 58 -9.75 6.87 4.31
N LYS A 59 -9.00 7.22 5.36
CA LYS A 59 -7.55 7.21 5.32
C LYS A 59 -7.06 5.80 5.54
N VAL A 60 -6.24 5.33 4.62
CA VAL A 60 -5.72 3.98 4.62
C VAL A 60 -4.21 3.99 4.42
N SER A 61 -3.57 3.00 5.02
CA SER A 61 -2.20 2.64 4.73
C SER A 61 -2.19 1.37 3.89
N PHE A 62 -1.37 1.35 2.85
CA PHE A 62 -1.27 0.24 1.90
C PHE A 62 0.17 0.07 1.45
N ASP A 63 0.51 -1.12 0.96
CA ASP A 63 1.75 -1.37 0.26
C ASP A 63 1.49 -1.40 -1.25
N LEU A 64 2.44 -0.90 -2.03
CA LEU A 64 2.40 -0.96 -3.49
C LEU A 64 3.17 -2.17 -3.98
N GLU A 65 2.50 -3.03 -4.74
CA GLU A 65 3.11 -4.19 -5.39
C GLU A 65 3.05 -4.02 -6.92
N GLN A 66 4.01 -4.60 -7.64
CA GLN A 66 4.00 -4.63 -9.11
C GLN A 66 3.31 -5.89 -9.59
N GLY A 67 2.04 -5.77 -9.97
CA GLY A 67 1.26 -6.86 -10.56
C GLY A 67 1.42 -6.94 -12.08
N LYS A 68 0.84 -8.01 -12.67
CA LYS A 68 0.81 -8.23 -14.13
C LYS A 68 0.12 -7.12 -14.93
N LYS A 69 -0.72 -6.31 -14.28
CA LYS A 69 -1.52 -5.24 -14.89
C LYS A 69 -1.10 -3.83 -14.45
N GLY A 70 0.05 -3.71 -13.78
CA GLY A 70 0.53 -2.45 -13.20
C GLY A 70 0.56 -2.50 -11.67
N VAL A 71 0.70 -1.34 -11.06
CA VAL A 71 0.87 -1.20 -9.61
C VAL A 71 -0.47 -1.42 -8.91
N ASN A 72 -0.50 -2.37 -7.97
CA ASN A 72 -1.66 -2.68 -7.13
C ASN A 72 -1.38 -2.38 -5.65
N ALA A 73 -2.40 -1.90 -4.96
CA ALA A 73 -2.36 -1.73 -3.51
C ALA A 73 -2.72 -3.05 -2.80
N VAL A 74 -1.88 -3.47 -1.86
CA VAL A 74 -2.02 -4.68 -1.03
C VAL A 74 -1.86 -4.32 0.45
N ASN A 75 -2.28 -5.21 1.35
CA ASN A 75 -2.26 -5.00 2.80
C ASN A 75 -2.94 -3.69 3.25
N VAL A 76 -4.06 -3.33 2.62
CA VAL A 76 -4.74 -2.07 2.90
C VAL A 76 -5.40 -2.13 4.27
N LYS A 77 -5.08 -1.15 5.12
CA LYS A 77 -5.58 -1.00 6.50
C LYS A 77 -6.03 0.43 6.74
N VAL A 78 -7.12 0.60 7.47
CA VAL A 78 -7.57 1.93 7.94
C VAL A 78 -6.62 2.43 9.04
N ILE A 79 -6.31 3.73 9.04
CA ILE A 79 -5.44 4.40 10.03
C ILE A 79 -6.16 5.45 10.87
#